data_AF-A0A4Y2J1V2-F1
#
_entry.id   AF-A0A4Y2J1V2-F1
#
_cell.length_a   1.000
_cell.length_b   1.000
_cell.length_c   1.000
_cell.angle_alpha   90.00
_cell.angle_beta   90.00
_cell.angle_gamma   90.00
#
_symmetry.space_group_name_H-M   'P 1'
#
loop_
_entity.id
_entity.type
_entity.pdbx_description
1 polymer ?
#
loop_
_entity_poly.entity_id
_entity_poly.type
_entity_poly.pdbx_seq_one_letter_code
_entity_poly.pdbx_strand_id
1 'polypeptide(L)'
;MDSSRSAQRAVIQFIRTEGEHASQIYRRMKEVCGDQCLARCTIFRWCQRYEAGRVNIKDNVTNSATISAVDELIRHNRRITTREIAAKLSISKGNVHHIIHKKLGYDKVCAQWVPKQCQRIRRLREWVFA
;
A
#
# COMPACT_ATOMS: atom_id res chain seq x y z
N MET A 1 -13.91 -29.39 -5.04
CA MET A 1 -12.89 -28.74 -4.20
C MET A 1 -12.73 -27.32 -4.71
N ASP A 2 -13.23 -26.33 -3.99
CA ASP A 2 -13.13 -24.93 -4.40
C ASP A 2 -11.70 -24.47 -4.23
N SER A 3 -10.93 -24.47 -5.32
CA SER A 3 -9.54 -24.03 -5.32
C SER A 3 -9.49 -22.50 -5.26
N SER A 4 -9.75 -21.95 -4.08
CA SER A 4 -9.58 -20.53 -3.78
C SER A 4 -8.19 -20.08 -4.24
N ARG A 5 -8.08 -18.93 -4.91
CA ARG A 5 -6.80 -18.39 -5.44
C ARG A 5 -5.69 -18.36 -4.39
N SER A 6 -6.04 -18.27 -3.11
CA SER A 6 -5.11 -18.35 -1.98
C SER A 6 -4.51 -19.74 -1.79
N ALA A 7 -5.32 -20.80 -1.94
CA ALA A 7 -4.85 -22.18 -1.87
C ALA A 7 -3.86 -22.49 -3.01
N GLN A 8 -4.16 -22.05 -4.23
CA GLN A 8 -3.25 -22.21 -5.37
C GLN A 8 -1.90 -21.53 -5.14
N ARG A 9 -1.86 -20.37 -4.47
CA ARG A 9 -0.61 -19.68 -4.14
C ARG A 9 0.20 -20.38 -3.05
N ALA A 10 -0.46 -21.02 -2.09
CA ALA A 10 0.21 -21.83 -1.08
C ALA A 10 0.88 -23.05 -1.72
N VAL A 11 0.18 -23.72 -2.66
CA VAL A 11 0.75 -24.83 -3.43
C VAL A 11 1.94 -24.38 -4.27
N ILE A 12 1.86 -23.22 -4.95
CA ILE A 12 3.00 -22.66 -5.70
C ILE A 12 4.20 -22.41 -4.78
N GLN A 13 3.99 -21.93 -3.56
CA GLN A 13 5.08 -21.73 -2.61
C GLN A 13 5.71 -23.05 -2.20
N PHE A 14 4.90 -24.05 -1.84
CA PHE A 14 5.37 -25.36 -1.41
C PHE A 14 6.23 -26.03 -2.49
N ILE A 15 5.73 -26.09 -3.73
CA ILE A 15 6.47 -26.70 -4.84
C ILE A 15 7.75 -25.88 -5.16
N ARG A 16 7.73 -24.55 -4.96
CA ARG A 16 8.93 -23.72 -5.13
C ARG A 16 9.98 -23.96 -4.05
N THR A 17 9.57 -24.21 -2.80
CA THR A 17 10.49 -24.56 -1.71
C THR A 17 11.16 -25.92 -1.93
N GLU A 18 10.51 -26.83 -2.66
CA GLU A 18 11.12 -28.09 -3.12
C GLU A 18 12.18 -27.90 -4.23
N GLY A 19 12.37 -26.67 -4.74
CA GLY A 19 13.41 -26.34 -5.73
C GLY A 19 12.97 -26.48 -7.19
N GLU A 20 11.69 -26.74 -7.45
CA GLU A 20 11.19 -26.95 -8.81
C GLU A 20 11.11 -25.66 -9.64
N HIS A 21 11.36 -25.76 -10.95
CA HIS A 21 11.33 -24.63 -11.87
C HIS A 21 9.89 -24.15 -12.18
N ALA A 22 9.70 -22.85 -12.43
CA ALA A 22 8.37 -22.24 -12.63
C ALA A 22 7.56 -22.88 -13.79
N SER A 23 8.25 -23.39 -14.82
CA SER A 23 7.61 -24.14 -15.92
C SER A 23 6.99 -25.46 -15.45
N GLN A 24 7.64 -26.15 -14.52
CA GLN A 24 7.19 -27.42 -13.99
C GLN A 24 6.05 -27.24 -12.98
N ILE A 25 6.14 -26.17 -12.18
CA ILE A 25 5.04 -25.73 -11.31
C ILE A 25 3.77 -25.46 -12.12
N TYR A 26 3.88 -24.78 -13.27
CA TYR A 26 2.72 -24.53 -14.14
C TYR A 26 2.08 -25.83 -14.66
N ARG A 27 2.89 -26.81 -15.07
CA ARG A 27 2.39 -28.10 -15.57
C ARG A 27 1.62 -28.85 -14.48
N ARG A 28 2.19 -28.98 -13.29
CA ARG A 28 1.53 -29.63 -12.14
C ARG A 28 0.28 -28.89 -11.70
N MET A 29 0.32 -27.57 -11.66
CA MET A 29 -0.85 -26.74 -11.32
C MET A 29 -1.98 -26.90 -12.34
N LYS A 30 -1.66 -27.04 -13.63
CA LYS A 30 -2.66 -27.28 -14.68
C LYS A 30 -3.28 -28.68 -14.59
N GLU A 31 -2.50 -29.68 -14.21
CA GLU A 31 -3.00 -31.05 -13.96
C GLU A 31 -3.96 -31.08 -12.74
N VAL A 32 -3.65 -30.34 -11.67
CA VAL A 32 -4.45 -30.36 -10.42
C VAL A 32 -5.66 -29.41 -10.46
N CYS A 33 -5.50 -28.19 -10.98
CA CYS A 33 -6.56 -27.16 -10.97
C CYS A 33 -7.34 -27.08 -12.29
N GLY A 34 -6.94 -27.81 -13.33
CA GLY A 34 -7.61 -27.81 -14.63
C GLY A 34 -7.81 -26.39 -15.17
N ASP A 35 -9.06 -26.07 -15.49
CA ASP A 35 -9.47 -24.77 -16.04
C ASP A 35 -9.56 -23.65 -14.98
N GLN A 36 -9.56 -24.00 -13.70
CA GLN A 36 -9.53 -23.03 -12.60
C GLN A 36 -8.09 -22.61 -12.24
N CYS A 37 -7.09 -23.07 -12.98
CA CYS A 37 -5.68 -22.79 -12.73
C CYS A 37 -5.35 -21.30 -12.98
N LEU A 38 -4.51 -20.72 -12.11
CA LEU A 38 -3.95 -19.39 -12.33
C LEU A 38 -3.22 -19.30 -13.69
N ALA A 39 -3.36 -18.15 -14.35
CA ALA A 39 -2.67 -17.89 -15.60
C ALA A 39 -1.15 -18.08 -15.45
N ARG A 40 -0.51 -18.58 -16.51
CA ARG A 40 0.93 -18.88 -16.53
C ARG A 40 1.76 -17.68 -16.06
N CYS A 41 1.47 -16.49 -16.56
CA CYS A 41 2.17 -15.25 -16.17
C CYS A 41 2.02 -14.95 -14.67
N THR A 42 0.86 -15.24 -14.08
CA THR A 42 0.62 -15.05 -12.64
C THR A 42 1.47 -16.01 -11.81
N ILE A 43 1.57 -17.28 -12.22
CA ILE A 43 2.38 -18.29 -11.53
C ILE A 43 3.86 -17.93 -11.57
N PHE A 44 4.39 -17.52 -12.73
CA PHE A 44 5.77 -17.08 -12.86
C PHE A 44 6.08 -15.86 -11.98
N ARG A 45 5.16 -14.88 -11.93
CA ARG A 45 5.30 -13.71 -11.05
C ARG A 45 5.32 -14.10 -9.57
N TRP A 46 4.58 -15.13 -9.16
CA TRP A 46 4.65 -15.66 -7.79
C TRP A 46 5.96 -16.38 -7.51
N CYS A 47 6.45 -17.20 -8.44
CA CYS A 47 7.74 -17.88 -8.30
C CYS A 47 8.88 -16.87 -8.10
N GLN A 48 8.94 -15.80 -8.91
CA GLN A 48 9.92 -14.72 -8.76
C GLN A 48 9.81 -14.00 -7.41
N ARG A 49 8.59 -13.82 -6.90
CA ARG A 49 8.37 -13.19 -5.58
C ARG A 49 8.90 -14.04 -4.44
N TYR A 50 8.71 -15.36 -4.52
CA TYR A 50 9.21 -16.28 -3.51
C TYR A 50 10.74 -16.40 -3.57
N GLU A 51 11.36 -16.37 -4.76
CA GLU A 51 12.82 -16.27 -4.91
C GLU A 51 13.40 -15.02 -4.25
N ALA A 52 12.70 -13.88 -4.39
CA ALA A 52 13.10 -12.63 -3.76
C ALA A 52 12.88 -12.59 -2.23
N GLY A 53 12.61 -13.74 -1.59
CA GLY A 53 12.37 -13.84 -0.15
C GLY A 53 11.07 -13.20 0.33
N ARG A 54 10.16 -12.82 -0.59
CA ARG A 54 8.89 -12.15 -0.23
C ARG A 54 7.83 -13.19 0.09
N VAL A 55 7.97 -13.82 1.26
CA VAL A 55 7.07 -14.85 1.82
C VAL A 55 5.80 -14.20 2.39
N ASN A 56 5.02 -13.51 1.56
CA ASN A 56 3.71 -13.02 1.98
C ASN A 56 2.63 -13.67 1.10
N ILE A 57 2.15 -14.82 1.55
CA ILE A 57 1.04 -15.61 0.96
C ILE A 57 -0.26 -14.80 0.98
N LYS A 58 -0.41 -13.89 1.94
CA LYS A 58 -1.52 -12.94 2.00
C LYS A 58 -1.23 -11.78 1.05
N ASP A 59 -2.11 -11.64 0.04
CA ASP A 59 -2.23 -10.43 -0.79
C ASP A 59 -1.98 -9.21 0.06
N ASN A 60 -0.90 -8.46 -0.24
CA ASN A 60 -0.62 -7.11 0.24
C ASN A 60 -1.48 -6.74 1.45
N VAL A 61 -1.25 -7.42 2.57
CA VAL A 61 -1.64 -6.88 3.85
C VAL A 61 -0.66 -5.73 3.97
N THR A 62 -1.07 -4.60 3.40
CA THR A 62 -0.88 -3.29 3.97
C THR A 62 -0.97 -3.52 5.47
N ASN A 63 0.19 -3.82 6.08
CA ASN A 63 0.28 -4.19 7.48
C ASN A 63 -0.58 -3.17 8.21
N SER A 64 -1.51 -3.61 9.05
CA SER A 64 -2.27 -2.67 9.87
C SER A 64 -1.31 -1.67 10.54
N ALA A 65 -0.12 -2.17 10.93
CA ALA A 65 1.02 -1.37 11.38
C ALA A 65 1.50 -0.29 10.38
N THR A 66 1.61 -0.58 9.08
CA THR A 66 2.00 0.46 8.10
C THR A 66 0.88 1.45 7.83
N ILE A 67 -0.39 1.02 7.88
CA ILE A 67 -1.53 1.95 7.79
C ILE A 67 -1.53 2.89 9.00
N SER A 68 -1.38 2.36 10.21
CA SER A 68 -1.29 3.16 11.44
C SER A 68 -0.09 4.10 11.43
N ALA A 69 1.08 3.65 10.99
CA ALA A 69 2.26 4.50 10.88
C ALA A 69 2.06 5.66 9.89
N VAL A 70 1.36 5.41 8.76
CA VAL A 70 0.97 6.49 7.83
C VAL A 70 0.00 7.46 8.49
N ASP A 71 -1.02 6.97 9.23
CA ASP A 71 -1.98 7.83 9.93
C ASP A 71 -1.30 8.69 11.01
N GLU A 72 -0.40 8.12 11.81
CA GLU A 72 0.38 8.85 12.82
C GLU A 72 1.24 9.96 12.20
N LEU A 73 1.93 9.67 11.09
CA LEU A 73 2.74 10.67 10.38
C LEU A 73 1.88 11.84 9.86
N ILE A 74 0.67 11.57 9.36
CA ILE A 74 -0.27 12.59 8.89
C ILE A 74 -0.83 13.39 10.06
N ARG A 75 -1.15 12.75 11.19
CA ARG A 75 -1.63 13.42 12.41
C ARG A 75 -0.57 14.34 13.00
N HIS A 76 0.69 13.90 13.02
CA HIS A 76 1.80 14.69 13.54
C HIS A 76 2.14 15.89 12.64
N ASN A 77 2.11 15.71 11.31
CA ASN A 77 2.32 16.80 10.37
C ASN A 77 1.29 16.78 9.25
N ARG A 78 0.25 17.62 9.38
CA ARG A 78 -0.84 17.75 8.39
C ARG A 78 -0.38 18.27 7.02
N ARG A 79 0.85 18.81 6.90
CA ARG A 79 1.42 19.33 5.65
C ARG A 79 2.47 18.39 5.03
N ILE A 80 2.61 17.16 5.56
CA ILE A 80 3.59 16.19 5.05
C ILE A 80 3.29 15.78 3.60
N THR A 81 4.33 15.56 2.81
CA THR A 81 4.20 15.13 1.41
C THR A 81 4.21 13.60 1.28
N THR A 82 3.55 13.09 0.24
CA THR A 82 3.55 11.65 -0.08
C THR A 82 4.95 11.10 -0.30
N ARG A 83 5.90 11.93 -0.78
CA ARG A 83 7.31 11.53 -0.99
C ARG A 83 8.04 11.34 0.34
N GLU A 84 7.84 12.23 1.30
CA GLU A 84 8.46 12.11 2.63
C GLU A 84 7.95 10.89 3.38
N ILE A 85 6.64 10.59 3.29
CA ILE A 85 6.07 9.37 3.89
C ILE A 85 6.67 8.13 3.22
N ALA A 86 6.74 8.12 1.88
CA ALA A 86 7.34 7.03 1.12
C ALA A 86 8.80 6.77 1.52
N ALA A 87 9.59 7.84 1.70
CA ALA A 87 10.97 7.75 2.15
C ALA A 87 11.09 7.22 3.59
N LYS A 88 10.28 7.74 4.54
CA LYS A 88 10.31 7.31 5.94
C LYS A 88 9.95 5.83 6.12
N LEU A 89 8.94 5.37 5.40
CA LEU A 89 8.44 4.00 5.54
C LEU A 89 9.07 3.02 4.54
N SER A 90 9.94 3.48 3.64
CA SER A 90 10.49 2.70 2.52
C SER A 90 9.40 2.03 1.68
N ILE A 91 8.29 2.73 1.45
CA ILE A 91 7.12 2.26 0.68
C ILE A 91 7.10 2.98 -0.66
N SER A 92 6.58 2.31 -1.70
CA SER A 92 6.37 2.96 -3.00
C SER A 92 5.36 4.12 -2.90
N LYS A 93 5.60 5.20 -3.63
CA LYS A 93 4.70 6.37 -3.68
C LYS A 93 3.25 5.97 -4.02
N GLY A 94 3.07 5.00 -4.93
CA GLY A 94 1.75 4.49 -5.33
C GLY A 94 1.01 3.81 -4.17
N ASN A 95 1.72 3.03 -3.35
CA ASN A 95 1.12 2.40 -2.16
C ASN A 95 0.74 3.45 -1.11
N VAL A 96 1.57 4.45 -0.86
CA VAL A 96 1.23 5.54 0.06
C VAL A 96 -0.04 6.26 -0.40
N HIS A 97 -0.13 6.59 -1.69
CA HIS A 97 -1.33 7.22 -2.26
C HIS A 97 -2.58 6.33 -2.10
N HIS A 98 -2.45 5.02 -2.35
CA HIS A 98 -3.53 4.06 -2.11
C HIS A 98 -3.96 4.02 -0.64
N ILE A 99 -3.01 4.01 0.30
CA ILE A 99 -3.31 4.00 1.74
C ILE A 99 -4.08 5.26 2.14
N ILE A 100 -3.61 6.44 1.73
CA ILE A 100 -4.22 7.72 2.08
C ILE A 100 -5.67 7.79 1.60
N HIS A 101 -5.92 7.53 0.30
CA HIS A 101 -7.25 7.74 -0.27
C HIS A 101 -8.18 6.53 -0.15
N LYS A 102 -7.68 5.30 -0.23
CA LYS A 102 -8.54 4.08 -0.22
C LYS A 102 -8.66 3.42 1.15
N LYS A 103 -7.68 3.59 2.04
CA LYS A 103 -7.72 2.98 3.38
C LYS A 103 -8.09 3.99 4.47
N LEU A 104 -7.46 5.16 4.46
CA LEU A 104 -7.70 6.21 5.46
C LEU A 104 -8.81 7.19 5.05
N GLY A 105 -9.10 7.32 3.76
CA GLY A 105 -10.14 8.23 3.25
C GLY A 105 -9.79 9.71 3.40
N TYR A 106 -8.49 10.05 3.49
CA TYR A 106 -8.07 11.44 3.55
C TYR A 106 -8.03 12.07 2.17
N ASP A 107 -8.42 13.33 2.11
CA ASP A 107 -8.29 14.17 0.92
C ASP A 107 -7.38 15.38 1.18
N LYS A 108 -6.71 15.82 0.13
CA LYS A 108 -5.84 16.99 0.20
C LYS A 108 -6.69 18.26 0.11
N VAL A 109 -6.73 19.02 1.20
CA VAL A 109 -7.36 20.34 1.23
C VAL A 109 -6.29 21.42 1.06
N CYS A 110 -6.52 22.38 0.15
CA CYS A 110 -5.66 23.54 0.00
C CYS A 110 -5.85 24.49 1.18
N ALA A 111 -4.76 25.03 1.72
CA ALA A 111 -4.85 26.04 2.78
C ALA A 111 -5.60 27.28 2.26
N GLN A 112 -6.53 27.79 3.06
CA GLN A 112 -7.20 29.05 2.77
C GLN A 112 -6.20 30.20 2.88
N TRP A 113 -6.25 31.14 1.94
CA TRP A 113 -5.48 32.37 2.02
C TRP A 113 -5.99 33.20 3.20
N VAL A 114 -5.18 33.28 4.26
CA VAL A 114 -5.45 34.14 5.41
C VAL A 114 -4.73 35.47 5.16
N PRO A 115 -5.43 36.62 5.12
CA PRO A 115 -4.79 37.93 5.03
C PRO A 115 -3.78 38.09 6.15
N LYS A 116 -2.56 38.54 5.80
CA LYS A 116 -1.52 38.82 6.79
C LYS A 116 -2.09 39.79 7.83
N GLN A 117 -2.09 39.39 9.10
CA GLN A 117 -2.54 40.24 10.19
C GLN A 117 -1.62 41.46 10.28
N CYS A 118 -1.99 42.55 9.61
CA CYS A 118 -1.26 43.81 9.66
C CYS A 118 -1.49 44.45 11.03
N GLN A 119 -0.43 44.68 11.79
CA GLN A 119 -0.48 45.35 13.11
C GLN A 119 -1.22 46.71 13.05
N ARG A 120 -1.22 47.37 11.88
CA ARG A 120 -1.98 48.61 11.62
C ARG A 120 -3.50 48.45 11.79
N ILE A 121 -4.07 47.29 11.41
CA ILE A 121 -5.50 47.01 11.54
C ILE A 121 -5.87 46.64 12.99
N ARG A 122 -4.92 46.09 13.77
CA ARG A 122 -5.15 45.81 15.20
C ARG A 122 -5.37 47.09 15.99
N ARG A 123 -4.55 48.12 15.75
CA ARG A 123 -4.72 49.43 16.42
C ARG A 123 -6.07 50.05 16.08
N LEU A 124 -6.48 50.10 14.81
CA LEU A 124 -7.78 50.67 14.42
C LEU A 124 -8.98 49.98 15.07
N ARG A 125 -8.91 48.70 15.43
CA ARG A 125 -10.01 48.01 16.15
C ARG A 125 -10.03 48.31 17.65
N GLU A 126 -8.89 48.60 18.27
CA GLU A 126 -8.82 49.04 19.68
C GLU A 126 -9.41 50.46 19.86
N TRP A 127 -9.33 51.33 18.84
CA TRP A 127 -9.84 52.71 18.89
C TRP A 127 -11.33 52.86 18.48
N VAL A 128 -11.92 51.87 17.81
CA VAL A 128 -13.32 51.92 17.34
C VAL A 128 -14.32 51.38 18.39
N PHE A 129 -13.82 50.74 19.46
CA PHE A 129 -14.62 50.16 20.54
C PHE A 129 -14.28 50.70 21.93
N ALA A 130 -13.56 51.83 22.01
CA ALA A 130 -13.34 52.61 23.23
C ALA A 130 -14.08 53.96 23.10
#